data_AF-A0A2P5E2S3-F1
#
_entry.id   AF-A0A2P5E2S3-F1
#
_cell.length_a   1.000
_cell.length_b   1.000
_cell.length_c   1.000
_cell.angle_alpha   90.00
_cell.angle_beta   90.00
_cell.angle_gamma   90.00
#
_symmetry.space_group_name_H-M   'P 1'
#
loop_
_entity.id
_entity.type
_entity.pdbx_description
1 polymer ?
#
loop_
_entity_poly.entity_id
_entity_poly.type
_entity_poly.pdbx_seq_one_letter_code
_entity_poly.pdbx_strand_id
1 'polypeptide(L)'
;MATWSTPAFFEIDYHYKQNDKNNKSYIFNLISRIVLNYEEDVAVYTVKAATDPKVENRLIIYRPQGNITSQLNLISSWEKKKGRTLKRSHVPEEEIIKLSENLPFPDNIPVAILHNIFIKGEQMSFELTENDLEASKLYPDYKYTSVDNLLDICLVNPPKPKLSEFA
;
A
#
# COMPACT_ATOMS: atom_id res chain seq x y z
N MET A 1 -7.80 10.70 -0.07
CA MET A 1 -7.01 9.59 0.49
C MET A 1 -7.20 8.40 -0.44
N ALA A 2 -6.19 8.06 -1.26
CA ALA A 2 -6.29 6.93 -2.17
C ALA A 2 -6.30 5.64 -1.35
N THR A 3 -7.45 4.98 -1.30
CA THR A 3 -7.64 3.72 -0.56
C THR A 3 -7.46 2.58 -1.55
N TRP A 4 -6.25 2.03 -1.57
CA TRP A 4 -5.95 0.85 -2.38
C TRP A 4 -6.30 -0.40 -1.58
N SER A 5 -7.42 -1.03 -1.91
CA SER A 5 -7.73 -2.37 -1.43
C SER A 5 -6.62 -3.32 -1.87
N THR A 6 -6.06 -4.08 -0.93
CA THR A 6 -4.92 -5.01 -1.09
C THR A 6 -4.92 -5.97 -2.29
N PRO A 7 -6.04 -6.40 -2.90
CA PRO A 7 -5.96 -7.14 -4.16
C PRO A 7 -5.40 -6.29 -5.32
N ALA A 8 -5.60 -4.96 -5.30
CA ALA A 8 -4.96 -4.04 -6.25
C ALA A 8 -3.44 -3.90 -6.02
N PHE A 9 -2.93 -4.35 -4.87
CA PHE A 9 -1.50 -4.32 -4.55
C PHE A 9 -0.70 -5.39 -5.30
N PHE A 10 -1.36 -6.49 -5.68
CA PHE A 10 -0.83 -7.50 -6.59
C PHE A 10 -1.24 -7.25 -8.05
N GLU A 11 -2.29 -6.45 -8.27
CA GLU A 11 -2.79 -6.03 -9.58
C GLU A 11 -2.54 -4.53 -9.83
N ILE A 12 -1.28 -4.13 -9.82
CA ILE A 12 -0.88 -2.88 -10.48
C ILE A 12 -1.00 -3.14 -11.98
N ASP A 13 -2.22 -3.00 -12.46
CA ASP A 13 -2.66 -3.58 -13.72
C ASP A 13 -3.58 -2.62 -14.45
N TYR A 14 -3.06 -1.41 -14.71
CA TYR A 14 -3.73 -0.46 -15.60
C TYR A 14 -3.22 -0.58 -17.07
N HIS A 15 -2.05 -1.20 -17.29
CA HIS A 15 -1.54 -1.50 -18.64
C HIS A 15 -1.15 -2.97 -18.88
N TYR A 16 -1.15 -3.84 -17.87
CA TYR A 16 -0.79 -5.25 -18.01
C TYR A 16 -2.00 -6.22 -17.96
N LYS A 17 -3.23 -5.67 -17.91
CA LYS A 17 -4.51 -6.36 -17.71
C LYS A 17 -4.96 -7.30 -18.83
N GLN A 18 -4.05 -7.72 -19.71
CA GLN A 18 -4.34 -8.74 -20.70
C GLN A 18 -3.86 -10.15 -20.32
N ASN A 19 -3.13 -10.38 -19.22
CA ASN A 19 -2.65 -11.73 -18.92
C ASN A 19 -2.54 -12.08 -17.43
N ASP A 20 -3.69 -12.25 -16.77
CA ASP A 20 -3.82 -13.11 -15.57
C ASP A 20 -3.64 -14.62 -15.89
N LYS A 21 -3.08 -14.96 -17.07
CA LYS A 21 -2.74 -16.33 -17.46
C LYS A 21 -1.35 -16.78 -17.00
N ASN A 22 -0.48 -15.89 -16.51
CA ASN A 22 0.96 -16.16 -16.41
C ASN A 22 1.59 -16.15 -15.00
N ASN A 23 0.82 -15.97 -13.91
CA ASN A 23 1.32 -16.05 -12.52
C ASN A 23 2.59 -15.21 -12.27
N LYS A 24 2.61 -13.97 -12.80
CA LYS A 24 3.76 -13.05 -12.80
C LYS A 24 3.53 -11.90 -11.83
N SER A 25 4.54 -11.53 -11.05
CA SER A 25 4.55 -10.36 -10.16
C SER A 25 5.64 -9.37 -10.59
N TYR A 26 5.27 -8.09 -10.68
CA TYR A 26 6.21 -7.01 -10.97
C TYR A 26 6.83 -6.46 -9.69
N ILE A 27 8.14 -6.24 -9.72
CA ILE A 27 8.93 -5.75 -8.62
C ILE A 27 9.58 -4.43 -9.04
N PHE A 28 9.31 -3.37 -8.30
CA PHE A 28 9.88 -2.04 -8.55
C PHE A 28 11.10 -1.78 -7.68
N ASN A 29 11.00 -2.14 -6.40
CA ASN A 29 12.12 -2.12 -5.46
C ASN A 29 11.87 -3.14 -4.35
N LEU A 30 12.90 -3.90 -4.00
CA LEU A 30 12.84 -4.96 -2.99
C LEU A 30 12.99 -4.45 -1.55
N ILE A 31 13.68 -3.32 -1.36
CA ILE A 31 14.13 -2.86 -0.03
C ILE A 31 13.27 -1.74 0.56
N SER A 32 12.59 -0.95 -0.27
CA SER A 32 11.81 0.19 0.22
C SER A 32 10.68 -0.28 1.13
N ARG A 33 10.60 0.36 2.30
CA ARG A 33 9.53 0.10 3.26
C ARG A 33 8.28 0.88 2.87
N ILE A 34 7.15 0.25 3.09
CA ILE A 34 5.81 0.74 2.77
C ILE A 34 4.89 0.46 3.96
N VAL A 35 3.75 1.16 4.00
CA VAL A 35 2.71 0.98 5.01
C VAL A 35 1.40 0.64 4.32
N LEU A 36 0.78 -0.48 4.72
CA LEU A 36 -0.53 -0.88 4.23
C LEU A 36 -1.53 -0.99 5.36
N ASN A 37 -2.53 -0.11 5.35
CA ASN A 37 -3.60 -0.11 6.32
C ASN A 37 -4.89 -0.57 5.64
N TYR A 38 -5.62 -1.46 6.31
CA TYR A 38 -6.93 -1.88 5.85
C TYR A 38 -7.91 -0.71 5.90
N GLU A 39 -8.76 -0.57 4.88
CA GLU A 39 -9.62 0.59 4.73
C GLU A 39 -10.61 0.78 5.88
N GLU A 40 -11.09 -0.32 6.48
CA GLU A 40 -11.98 -0.24 7.65
C GLU A 40 -11.26 0.35 8.86
N ASP A 41 -9.98 0.01 9.07
CA ASP A 41 -9.17 0.59 10.15
C ASP A 41 -8.91 2.07 9.92
N VAL A 42 -8.64 2.45 8.67
CA VAL A 42 -8.48 3.86 8.28
C VAL A 42 -9.75 4.64 8.61
N ALA A 43 -10.93 4.10 8.30
CA ALA A 43 -12.21 4.73 8.62
C ALA A 43 -12.41 4.88 10.13
N VAL A 44 -12.16 3.82 10.92
CA VAL A 44 -12.31 3.87 12.39
C VAL A 44 -11.36 4.89 13.02
N TYR A 45 -10.08 4.89 12.64
CA TYR A 45 -9.13 5.86 13.16
C TYR A 45 -9.50 7.30 12.78
N THR A 46 -10.01 7.51 11.56
CA THR A 46 -10.44 8.84 11.10
C THR A 46 -11.61 9.35 11.93
N VAL A 47 -12.62 8.51 12.20
CA VAL A 47 -13.78 8.90 13.02
C VAL A 47 -13.37 9.18 14.47
N LYS A 48 -12.50 8.35 15.06
CA LYS A 48 -11.96 8.59 16.40
C LYS A 48 -11.26 9.95 16.47
N ALA A 49 -10.34 10.20 15.52
CA ALA A 49 -9.59 11.44 15.43
C ALA A 49 -10.44 12.68 15.21
N ALA A 50 -11.47 12.60 14.38
CA ALA A 50 -12.36 13.73 14.10
C ALA A 50 -13.10 14.24 15.35
N THR A 51 -13.22 13.40 16.38
CA THR A 51 -13.93 13.73 17.64
C THR A 51 -13.00 13.90 18.85
N ASP A 52 -11.69 13.64 18.70
CA ASP A 52 -10.75 13.73 19.81
C ASP A 52 -10.15 15.16 19.89
N PRO A 53 -10.51 15.97 20.91
CA PRO A 53 -10.00 17.33 21.05
C PRO A 53 -8.46 17.36 21.23
N LYS A 54 -7.83 16.24 21.63
CA LYS A 54 -6.38 16.18 21.75
C LYS A 54 -5.69 16.32 20.41
N VAL A 55 -6.31 15.94 19.28
CA VAL A 55 -5.66 15.94 17.96
C VAL A 55 -6.16 17.07 17.05
N GLU A 56 -6.92 18.01 17.61
CA GLU A 56 -7.45 19.18 16.89
C GLU A 56 -6.31 20.01 16.26
N ASN A 57 -6.46 20.34 14.98
CA ASN A 57 -5.47 21.10 14.21
C ASN A 57 -4.07 20.46 14.17
N ARG A 58 -3.98 19.11 14.27
CA ARG A 58 -2.71 18.38 14.20
C ARG A 58 -2.68 17.35 13.07
N LEU A 59 -1.47 17.03 12.60
CA LEU A 59 -1.23 15.95 11.65
C LEU A 59 -1.24 14.61 12.37
N ILE A 60 -2.00 13.65 11.85
CA ILE A 60 -2.03 12.27 12.36
C ILE A 60 -1.50 11.33 11.27
N ILE A 61 -0.61 10.42 11.67
CA ILE A 61 0.09 9.50 10.79
C ILE A 61 -0.38 8.08 11.08
N TYR A 62 -0.77 7.35 10.04
CA TYR A 62 -1.24 5.95 10.19
C TYR A 62 -0.09 5.02 9.83
N ARG A 63 0.77 4.74 10.79
CA ARG A 63 1.98 3.91 10.61
C ARG A 63 2.06 2.86 11.72
N PRO A 64 1.06 1.97 11.86
CA PRO A 64 1.12 0.90 12.84
C PRO A 64 2.26 -0.08 12.51
N GLN A 65 2.96 -0.56 13.55
CA GLN A 65 4.15 -1.40 13.39
C GLN A 65 3.88 -2.69 12.60
N GLY A 66 2.71 -3.32 12.80
CA GLY A 66 2.32 -4.55 12.08
C GLY A 66 1.98 -4.35 10.60
N ASN A 67 1.97 -3.10 10.13
CA ASN A 67 1.60 -2.73 8.77
C ASN A 67 2.78 -2.19 7.95
N ILE A 68 3.96 -2.06 8.57
CA ILE A 68 5.21 -1.72 7.89
C ILE A 68 5.76 -2.99 7.25
N THR A 69 5.99 -2.96 5.94
CA THR A 69 6.51 -4.10 5.17
C THR A 69 7.32 -3.62 3.97
N SER A 70 7.72 -4.52 3.08
CA SER A 70 8.31 -4.22 1.77
C SER A 70 7.61 -5.02 0.69
N GLN A 71 7.80 -4.65 -0.59
CA GLN A 71 7.23 -5.42 -1.70
C GLN A 71 7.72 -6.88 -1.70
N LEU A 72 9.00 -7.11 -1.37
CA LEU A 72 9.56 -8.45 -1.23
C LEU A 72 8.89 -9.26 -0.11
N ASN A 73 8.69 -8.65 1.05
CA ASN A 73 8.06 -9.31 2.20
C ASN A 73 6.61 -9.65 1.91
N LEU A 74 5.87 -8.76 1.22
CA LEU A 74 4.50 -9.02 0.80
C LEU A 74 4.39 -10.18 -0.19
N ILE A 75 5.22 -10.19 -1.24
CA ILE A 75 5.26 -11.27 -2.22
C ILE A 75 5.58 -12.59 -1.51
N SER A 76 6.60 -12.61 -0.65
CA SER A 76 7.02 -13.83 0.05
C SER A 76 5.94 -14.34 1.01
N SER A 77 5.26 -13.44 1.73
CA SER A 77 4.14 -13.79 2.61
C SER A 77 2.96 -14.35 1.83
N TRP A 78 2.67 -13.77 0.66
CA TRP A 78 1.62 -14.24 -0.23
C TRP A 78 1.92 -15.60 -0.86
N GLU A 79 3.15 -15.82 -1.33
CA GLU A 79 3.62 -17.12 -1.85
C GLU A 79 3.48 -18.22 -0.80
N LYS A 80 3.89 -17.91 0.45
CA LYS A 80 3.73 -18.83 1.59
C LYS A 80 2.26 -19.16 1.84
N LYS A 81 1.39 -18.16 1.88
CA LYS A 81 -0.06 -18.32 2.12
C LYS A 81 -0.77 -19.09 0.99
N LYS A 82 -0.35 -18.90 -0.26
CA LYS A 82 -0.90 -19.63 -1.43
C LYS A 82 -0.25 -20.99 -1.68
N GLY A 83 0.89 -21.31 -1.04
CA GLY A 83 1.66 -22.52 -1.31
C GLY A 83 2.24 -22.58 -2.72
N ARG A 84 2.47 -21.44 -3.37
CA ARG A 84 3.00 -21.36 -4.75
C ARG A 84 3.94 -20.17 -4.92
N THR A 85 4.96 -20.33 -5.75
CA THR A 85 5.90 -19.25 -6.11
C THR A 85 5.37 -18.43 -7.29
N LEU A 86 5.66 -17.14 -7.31
CA LEU A 86 5.33 -16.19 -8.38
C LEU A 86 6.56 -15.97 -9.28
N LYS A 87 6.33 -15.80 -10.59
CA LYS A 87 7.40 -15.37 -11.49
C LYS A 87 7.67 -13.88 -11.27
N ARG A 88 8.83 -13.55 -10.71
CA ARG A 88 9.21 -12.16 -10.40
C ARG A 88 9.84 -11.48 -11.62
N SER A 89 9.43 -10.25 -11.90
CA SER A 89 9.99 -9.43 -12.97
C SER A 89 10.34 -8.07 -12.41
N HIS A 90 11.64 -7.76 -12.40
CA HIS A 90 12.11 -6.45 -11.98
C HIS A 90 11.81 -5.41 -13.07
N VAL A 91 11.34 -4.23 -12.65
CA VAL A 91 11.16 -3.06 -13.52
C VAL A 91 12.12 -1.97 -13.00
N PRO A 92 13.12 -1.54 -13.79
CA PRO A 92 14.06 -0.50 -13.39
C PRO A 92 13.36 0.83 -13.07
N GLU A 93 13.92 1.60 -12.13
CA GLU A 93 13.38 2.92 -11.78
C GLU A 93 13.32 3.86 -12.99
N GLU A 94 14.34 3.84 -13.85
CA GLU A 94 14.38 4.69 -15.05
C GLU A 94 13.26 4.39 -16.04
N GLU A 95 12.77 3.14 -16.08
CA GLU A 95 11.62 2.75 -16.89
C GLU A 95 10.32 3.36 -16.34
N ILE A 96 10.15 3.33 -15.02
CA ILE A 96 9.00 3.93 -14.34
C ILE A 96 8.98 5.46 -14.51
N ILE A 97 10.14 6.12 -14.38
CA ILE A 97 10.27 7.56 -14.61
C ILE A 97 9.87 7.90 -16.05
N LYS A 98 10.44 7.20 -17.04
CA LYS A 98 10.10 7.40 -18.46
C LYS A 98 8.61 7.20 -18.72
N LEU A 99 7.99 6.19 -18.12
CA LEU A 99 6.54 5.98 -18.25
C LEU A 99 5.75 7.15 -17.67
N SER A 100 6.15 7.68 -16.50
CA SER A 100 5.48 8.85 -15.90
C SER A 100 5.62 10.14 -16.73
N GLU A 101 6.70 10.29 -17.49
CA GLU A 101 6.93 11.45 -18.36
C GLU A 101 6.21 11.35 -19.70
N ASN A 102 6.07 10.13 -20.25
CA ASN A 102 5.60 9.92 -21.62
C ASN A 102 4.14 9.47 -21.74
N LEU A 103 3.52 8.94 -20.68
CA LEU A 103 2.10 8.58 -20.71
C LEU A 103 1.21 9.83 -20.73
N PRO A 104 0.08 9.79 -21.45
CA PRO A 104 -0.89 10.89 -21.42
C PRO A 104 -1.55 11.00 -20.05
N PHE A 105 -2.11 12.17 -19.74
CA PHE A 105 -2.99 12.31 -18.58
C PHE A 105 -4.32 11.57 -18.82
N PRO A 106 -4.88 10.86 -17.82
CA PRO A 106 -4.37 10.68 -16.45
C PRO A 106 -3.47 9.44 -16.23
N ASP A 107 -3.12 8.71 -17.30
CA ASP A 107 -2.41 7.42 -17.23
C ASP A 107 -0.98 7.53 -16.65
N ASN A 108 -0.38 8.72 -16.69
CA ASN A 108 0.90 8.99 -16.03
C ASN A 108 0.83 9.03 -14.49
N ILE A 109 -0.35 9.31 -13.92
CA ILE A 109 -0.53 9.50 -12.47
C ILE A 109 -0.30 8.19 -11.68
N PRO A 110 -0.93 7.05 -12.03
CA PRO A 110 -0.67 5.79 -11.34
C PRO A 110 0.82 5.44 -11.29
N VAL A 111 1.54 5.62 -12.40
CA VAL A 111 2.97 5.28 -12.47
C VAL A 111 3.81 6.18 -11.55
N ALA A 112 3.51 7.47 -11.49
CA ALA A 112 4.17 8.39 -10.56
C ALA A 112 3.87 8.04 -9.08
N ILE A 113 2.64 7.63 -8.76
CA ILE A 113 2.26 7.18 -7.42
C ILE A 113 3.03 5.91 -7.02
N LEU A 114 3.16 4.95 -7.95
CA LEU A 114 3.93 3.72 -7.70
C LEU A 114 5.40 4.00 -7.44
N HIS A 115 5.99 4.89 -8.23
CA HIS A 115 7.37 5.33 -8.01
C HIS A 115 7.55 5.92 -6.61
N ASN A 116 6.66 6.83 -6.21
CA ASN A 116 6.69 7.47 -4.90
C ASN A 116 6.60 6.46 -3.75
N ILE A 117 5.66 5.51 -3.84
CA ILE A 117 5.40 4.52 -2.77
C ILE A 117 6.47 3.43 -2.76
N PHE A 118 6.71 2.78 -3.89
CA PHE A 118 7.50 1.55 -3.94
C PHE A 118 8.97 1.78 -4.19
N ILE A 119 9.35 2.84 -4.91
CA ILE A 119 10.75 3.09 -5.24
C ILE A 119 11.34 4.05 -4.22
N LYS A 120 10.76 5.26 -4.09
CA LYS A 120 11.23 6.27 -3.14
C LYS A 120 10.88 5.94 -1.69
N GLY A 121 9.82 5.17 -1.46
CA GLY A 121 9.45 4.77 -0.10
C GLY A 121 9.02 5.95 0.76
N GLU A 122 8.39 6.97 0.15
CA GLU A 122 8.10 8.26 0.82
C GLU A 122 7.18 8.11 2.04
N GLN A 123 6.38 7.04 2.09
CA GLN A 123 5.60 6.71 3.28
C GLN A 123 6.46 6.46 4.53
N MET A 124 7.75 6.16 4.38
CA MET A 124 8.70 5.79 5.43
C MET A 124 10.03 6.58 5.35
N SER A 125 10.11 7.62 4.50
CA SER A 125 11.32 8.41 4.25
C SER A 125 11.72 9.33 5.40
N PHE A 126 10.84 9.48 6.41
CA PHE A 126 11.06 10.29 7.59
C PHE A 126 10.81 9.49 8.88
N GLU A 127 11.54 9.84 9.93
CA GLU A 127 11.40 9.26 11.26
C GLU A 127 10.29 9.95 12.04
N LEU A 128 9.54 9.16 12.83
CA LEU A 128 8.58 9.72 13.77
C LEU A 128 9.31 10.05 15.08
N THR A 129 9.10 11.26 15.57
CA THR A 129 9.54 11.74 16.86
C THR A 129 8.50 11.43 17.94
N GLU A 130 8.84 11.73 19.20
CA GLU A 130 7.90 11.61 20.33
C GLU A 130 6.69 12.55 20.22
N ASN A 131 6.82 13.64 19.46
CA ASN A 131 5.77 14.63 19.25
C ASN A 131 4.79 14.25 18.12
N ASP A 132 5.16 13.27 17.28
CA ASP A 132 4.35 12.84 16.17
C ASP A 132 3.19 11.95 16.61
N LEU A 133 2.02 12.22 16.04
CA LEU A 133 0.78 11.55 16.41
C LEU A 133 0.56 10.35 15.51
N GLU A 134 1.01 9.19 15.96
CA GLU A 134 0.73 7.93 15.28
C GLU A 134 -0.59 7.34 15.80
N ALA A 135 -1.50 6.97 14.90
CA ALA A 135 -2.86 6.58 15.24
C ALA A 135 -2.96 5.35 16.16
N SER A 136 -2.12 4.33 15.97
CA SER A 136 -2.12 3.15 16.85
C SER A 136 -1.59 3.44 18.25
N LYS A 137 -0.74 4.46 18.41
CA LYS A 137 -0.32 4.96 19.74
C LYS A 137 -1.40 5.83 20.41
N LEU A 138 -2.13 6.61 19.62
CA LEU A 138 -3.22 7.46 20.14
C LEU A 138 -4.41 6.65 20.62
N TYR A 139 -4.74 5.57 19.94
CA TYR A 139 -5.91 4.74 20.22
C TYR A 139 -5.51 3.27 20.43
N PRO A 140 -4.75 2.97 21.51
CA PRO A 140 -4.18 1.63 21.74
C PRO A 140 -5.24 0.55 21.96
N ASP A 141 -6.44 0.93 22.38
CA ASP A 141 -7.56 0.00 22.59
C ASP A 141 -8.17 -0.52 21.28
N TYR A 142 -7.89 0.15 20.14
CA TYR A 142 -8.36 -0.31 18.85
C TYR A 142 -7.32 -1.23 18.21
N LYS A 143 -7.73 -2.48 17.96
CA LYS A 143 -6.89 -3.48 17.32
C LYS A 143 -7.01 -3.39 15.79
N TYR A 144 -6.04 -2.73 15.16
CA TYR A 144 -5.95 -2.68 13.70
C TYR A 144 -5.64 -4.06 13.10
N THR A 145 -5.94 -4.20 11.80
CA THR A 145 -5.64 -5.34 10.96
C THR A 145 -4.20 -5.28 10.48
N SER A 146 -3.39 -6.28 10.87
CA SER A 146 -2.01 -6.41 10.39
C SER A 146 -1.95 -6.72 8.90
N VAL A 147 -0.81 -6.47 8.24
CA VAL A 147 -0.59 -6.92 6.85
C VAL A 147 -0.80 -8.43 6.71
N ASP A 148 -0.36 -9.23 7.68
CA ASP A 148 -0.51 -10.69 7.64
C ASP A 148 -2.00 -11.11 7.65
N ASN A 149 -2.79 -10.50 8.54
CA ASN A 149 -4.24 -10.74 8.62
C ASN A 149 -4.96 -10.22 7.36
N LEU A 150 -4.51 -9.10 6.81
CA LEU A 150 -5.06 -8.54 5.58
C LEU A 150 -4.85 -9.49 4.39
N LEU A 151 -3.69 -10.16 4.33
CA LEU A 151 -3.46 -11.20 3.33
C LEU A 151 -4.38 -12.42 3.56
N ASP A 152 -4.68 -12.80 4.81
CA ASP A 152 -5.64 -13.89 5.08
C ASP A 152 -7.06 -13.52 4.64
N ILE A 153 -7.49 -12.27 4.86
CA ILE A 153 -8.75 -11.75 4.31
C ILE A 153 -8.76 -11.91 2.78
N CYS A 154 -7.66 -11.53 2.12
CA CYS A 154 -7.53 -11.68 0.66
C CYS A 154 -7.56 -13.14 0.17
N LEU A 155 -7.15 -14.10 1.00
CA LEU A 155 -7.23 -15.53 0.66
C LEU A 155 -8.66 -16.05 0.69
N VAL A 156 -9.43 -15.64 1.72
CA VAL A 156 -10.74 -16.22 2.03
C VAL A 156 -11.86 -15.45 1.35
N ASN A 157 -11.82 -14.13 1.41
CA ASN A 157 -12.85 -13.24 0.88
C ASN A 157 -12.21 -11.95 0.34
N PRO A 158 -11.56 -12.02 -0.85
CA PRO A 158 -10.86 -10.87 -1.39
C PRO A 158 -11.82 -9.70 -1.64
N PRO A 159 -11.52 -8.49 -1.13
CA PRO A 159 -12.31 -7.32 -1.46
C PRO A 159 -12.23 -7.06 -2.97
N LYS A 160 -13.30 -6.50 -3.55
CA LYS A 160 -13.29 -6.18 -4.98
C LYS A 160 -12.21 -5.11 -5.25
N PRO A 161 -11.33 -5.30 -6.26
CA PRO A 161 -10.42 -4.25 -6.68
C PRO A 161 -11.19 -2.97 -7.02
N LYS A 162 -10.72 -1.84 -6.49
CA LYS A 162 -11.26 -0.52 -6.79
C LYS A 162 -10.25 0.25 -7.65
N LEU A 163 -10.76 0.98 -8.64
CA LEU A 163 -9.95 1.90 -9.42
C LEU A 163 -10.13 3.30 -8.83
N SER A 164 -9.02 4.01 -8.64
CA SER A 164 -9.06 5.43 -8.30
C SER A 164 -9.37 6.22 -9.57
N GLU A 165 -10.24 7.21 -9.47
CA GLU A 165 -10.50 8.19 -10.53
C GLU A 165 -9.47 9.32 -10.41
N PHE A 166 -8.87 9.68 -11.55
CA PHE A 166 -7.84 10.71 -11.65
C PHE A 166 -8.26 11.88 -12.56
N ALA A 167 -9.55 11.94 -12.92
CA ALA A 167 -10.20 13.02 -13.65
C ALA A 167 -11.71 12.99 -13.38
#